data_AF-G4ZPX5-F1
#
_entry.id   AF-G4ZPX5-F1
#
_cell.length_a   1.000
_cell.length_b   1.000
_cell.length_c   1.000
_cell.angle_alpha   90.00
_cell.angle_beta   90.00
_cell.angle_gamma   90.00
#
_symmetry.space_group_name_H-M   'P 1'
#
loop_
_entity.id
_entity.type
_entity.pdbx_description
1 polymer ?
#
loop_
_entity_poly.entity_id
_entity_poly.type
_entity_poly.pdbx_seq_one_letter_code
_entity_poly.pdbx_strand_id
1 'polypeptide(L)'
;MLRDLCVEDIVVDDVPAIRECCAARLMRYLLRSYPPLTAVVIALQWRDNERVLRPADTRVLLTLIERWGAKKAWRMAVLSGFFLHRDLPVLPMMAFDLNAMSDNDCRSRFGFDHAGIKNLVVLLQLPAVLTTPAPHGDRFSAVEGICLLLDRLSYPRSLLDLRQRYDRFPSALSRITTCMVHLVLGAAKSQILFSDTSTPTRMEPYVRLIVHCYRCADGRRVDGYILRASNLLAFLNGNRDIVQNRNVVFGDSAYPNNNVMVTMFRGRNLPAWASAFNKRMAKVRVNVEWGYAQVTQNLAFVDWDRQLRIESMPVEAIWLLSVFFTNCLTCHWGRNQISDYFNSFPPTMEEYLDGVHVNVD
;
A
#
# COMPACT_ATOMS: atom_id res chain seq x y z
N MET A 1 47.73 -13.68 -34.85
CA MET A 1 46.81 -14.83 -34.78
C MET A 1 45.42 -14.30 -34.47
N LEU A 2 44.43 -14.85 -35.19
CA LEU A 2 43.00 -15.01 -34.89
C LEU A 2 42.43 -14.30 -33.63
N ARG A 3 41.27 -13.61 -33.70
CA ARG A 3 39.91 -14.22 -33.81
C ARG A 3 39.72 -15.30 -32.72
N ASP A 4 38.67 -15.41 -31.94
CA ASP A 4 37.32 -14.87 -31.90
C ASP A 4 36.86 -14.98 -30.44
N LEU A 5 36.04 -14.05 -29.98
CA LEU A 5 34.95 -14.37 -29.06
C LEU A 5 33.79 -13.50 -29.49
N CYS A 6 32.77 -14.19 -29.99
CA CYS A 6 31.52 -13.62 -30.48
C CYS A 6 30.42 -13.99 -29.49
N VAL A 7 29.31 -13.26 -29.64
CA VAL A 7 27.96 -13.52 -29.11
C VAL A 7 27.67 -12.84 -27.77
N GLU A 8 26.70 -11.92 -27.86
CA GLU A 8 25.60 -11.72 -26.90
C GLU A 8 25.89 -12.15 -25.47
N ASP A 9 26.28 -11.18 -24.65
CA ASP A 9 26.16 -11.09 -23.19
C ASP A 9 26.96 -9.80 -22.86
N ILE A 10 26.42 -8.72 -22.33
CA ILE A 10 25.91 -8.60 -20.97
C ILE A 10 25.02 -7.35 -20.91
N VAL A 11 23.88 -7.56 -20.27
CA VAL A 11 22.83 -6.62 -19.96
C VAL A 11 23.32 -5.49 -19.03
N VAL A 12 22.71 -4.33 -19.25
CA VAL A 12 22.81 -3.05 -18.53
C VAL A 12 22.94 -3.20 -17.02
N ASP A 13 24.14 -3.06 -16.45
CA ASP A 13 24.33 -2.67 -15.04
C ASP A 13 25.72 -2.06 -14.68
N ASP A 14 26.46 -1.51 -15.66
CA ASP A 14 27.81 -0.95 -15.41
C ASP A 14 28.03 0.50 -15.92
N VAL A 15 27.02 1.36 -15.76
CA VAL A 15 27.06 2.78 -16.21
C VAL A 15 27.66 3.80 -15.20
N PRO A 16 28.31 3.47 -14.05
CA PRO A 16 29.04 4.49 -13.28
C PRO A 16 30.39 4.89 -13.91
N ALA A 17 31.23 3.92 -14.31
CA ALA A 17 32.64 4.17 -14.61
C ALA A 17 32.89 4.98 -15.89
N ILE A 18 32.10 4.74 -16.94
CA ILE A 18 32.21 5.47 -18.22
C ILE A 18 31.73 6.92 -18.06
N ARG A 19 30.71 7.15 -17.21
CA ARG A 19 30.16 8.48 -16.93
C ARG A 19 31.17 9.36 -16.19
N GLU A 20 31.84 8.81 -15.18
CA GLU A 20 32.91 9.51 -14.47
C GLU A 20 34.11 9.76 -15.38
N CYS A 21 34.47 8.80 -16.24
CA CYS A 21 35.54 8.99 -17.21
C CYS A 21 35.21 10.08 -18.25
N CYS A 22 33.96 10.15 -18.74
CA CYS A 22 33.52 11.19 -19.68
C CYS A 22 33.44 12.57 -19.02
N ALA A 23 32.90 12.65 -17.80
CA ALA A 23 32.88 13.90 -17.01
C ALA A 23 34.30 14.37 -16.69
N ALA A 24 35.21 13.47 -16.32
CA ALA A 24 36.61 13.78 -16.08
C ALA A 24 37.34 14.22 -17.35
N ARG A 25 37.08 13.58 -18.51
CA ARG A 25 37.65 14.00 -19.80
C ARG A 25 37.14 15.37 -20.24
N LEU A 26 35.84 15.63 -20.08
CA LEU A 26 35.22 16.92 -20.37
C LEU A 26 35.78 18.03 -19.46
N MET A 27 35.87 17.76 -18.16
CA MET A 27 36.41 18.71 -17.20
C MET A 27 37.91 18.97 -17.45
N ARG A 28 38.69 17.94 -17.81
CA ARG A 28 40.09 18.12 -18.24
C ARG A 28 40.20 18.98 -19.49
N TYR A 29 39.29 18.85 -20.45
CA TYR A 29 39.27 19.67 -21.66
C TYR A 29 38.91 21.13 -21.35
N LEU A 30 37.89 21.36 -20.50
CA LEU A 30 37.48 22.69 -20.07
C LEU A 30 38.58 23.38 -19.24
N LEU A 31 39.24 22.67 -18.34
CA LEU A 31 40.36 23.20 -17.54
C LEU A 31 41.62 23.50 -18.37
N ARG A 32 41.78 22.87 -19.54
CA ARG A 32 42.86 23.21 -20.48
C ARG A 32 42.57 24.47 -21.29
N SER A 33 41.30 24.81 -21.45
CA SER A 33 40.85 25.87 -22.37
C SER A 33 40.38 27.12 -21.64
N TYR A 34 40.03 27.02 -20.35
CA TYR A 34 39.47 28.11 -19.55
C TYR A 34 40.07 28.15 -18.14
N PRO A 35 40.08 29.33 -17.48
CA PRO A 35 40.45 29.45 -16.07
C PRO A 35 39.58 28.56 -15.17
N PRO A 36 40.09 28.07 -14.02
CA PRO A 36 39.41 27.06 -13.21
C PRO A 36 37.97 27.43 -12.81
N LEU A 37 37.76 28.67 -12.37
CA LEU A 37 36.43 29.19 -12.00
C LEU A 37 35.47 29.23 -13.21
N THR A 38 35.95 29.61 -14.38
CA THR A 38 35.15 29.68 -15.60
C THR A 38 34.82 28.28 -16.14
N ALA A 39 35.77 27.35 -16.08
CA ALA A 39 35.56 25.95 -16.43
C ALA A 39 34.50 25.30 -15.52
N VAL A 40 34.56 25.58 -14.21
CA VAL A 40 33.57 25.12 -13.23
C VAL A 40 32.19 25.73 -13.52
N VAL A 41 32.09 27.04 -13.80
CA VAL A 41 30.82 27.70 -14.14
C VAL A 41 30.22 27.14 -15.44
N ILE A 42 31.02 26.89 -16.48
CA ILE A 42 30.55 26.29 -17.74
C ILE A 42 30.07 24.84 -17.50
N ALA A 43 30.81 24.06 -16.70
CA ALA A 43 30.43 22.70 -16.34
C ALA A 43 29.16 22.66 -15.49
N LEU A 44 28.98 23.61 -14.56
CA LEU A 44 27.78 23.76 -13.73
C LEU A 44 26.57 24.19 -14.56
N GLN A 45 26.73 25.12 -15.51
CA GLN A 45 25.68 25.52 -16.46
C GLN A 45 25.20 24.35 -17.35
N TRP A 46 26.04 23.33 -17.54
CA TRP A 46 25.68 22.09 -18.23
C TRP A 46 25.13 21.01 -17.29
N ARG A 47 25.23 21.21 -15.97
CA ARG A 47 24.75 20.31 -14.92
C ARG A 47 23.37 20.69 -14.39
N ASP A 48 22.97 21.95 -14.54
CA ASP A 48 21.82 22.54 -13.83
C ASP A 48 20.49 22.55 -14.60
N ASN A 49 20.35 21.78 -15.66
CA ASN A 49 19.04 21.55 -16.25
C ASN A 49 19.00 20.15 -16.84
N GLU A 50 17.82 19.56 -16.85
CA GLU A 50 17.43 18.20 -17.25
C GLU A 50 17.79 17.85 -18.72
N ARG A 51 18.96 18.24 -19.21
CA ARG A 51 19.35 18.33 -20.62
C ARG A 51 20.76 17.78 -20.81
N VAL A 52 20.86 16.61 -21.43
CA VAL A 52 22.12 15.92 -21.73
C VAL A 52 22.49 16.15 -23.20
N LEU A 53 23.71 16.61 -23.47
CA LEU A 53 24.23 16.75 -24.83
C LEU A 53 24.61 15.37 -25.41
N ARG A 54 24.15 15.06 -26.63
CA ARG A 54 24.54 13.80 -27.29
C ARG A 54 26.05 13.80 -27.59
N PRO A 55 26.79 12.70 -27.34
CA PRO A 55 28.23 12.63 -27.62
C PRO A 55 28.59 12.94 -29.08
N ALA A 56 27.72 12.58 -30.03
CA ALA A 56 27.89 12.89 -31.45
C ALA A 56 27.81 14.39 -31.76
N ASP A 57 27.03 15.15 -30.99
CA ASP A 57 26.77 16.57 -31.21
C ASP A 57 27.75 17.47 -30.46
N THR A 58 28.50 16.93 -29.49
CA THR A 58 29.48 17.67 -28.69
C THR A 58 30.51 18.40 -29.55
N ARG A 59 31.00 17.75 -30.61
CA ARG A 59 32.00 18.35 -31.51
C ARG A 59 31.41 19.48 -32.35
N VAL A 60 30.14 19.38 -32.72
CA VAL A 60 29.43 20.39 -33.49
C VAL A 60 29.11 21.60 -32.60
N LEU A 61 28.76 21.37 -31.33
CA LEU A 61 28.52 22.46 -30.39
C LEU A 61 29.79 23.27 -30.10
N LEU A 62 30.92 22.61 -29.90
CA LEU A 62 32.20 23.28 -29.61
C LEU A 62 32.66 24.16 -30.78
N THR A 63 32.54 23.65 -32.01
CA THR A 63 32.87 24.45 -33.21
C THR A 63 31.93 25.63 -33.42
N LEU A 64 30.64 25.51 -33.04
CA LEU A 64 29.72 26.64 -33.04
C LEU A 64 30.09 27.71 -32.00
N ILE A 65 30.55 27.30 -30.82
CA ILE A 65 30.99 28.21 -29.75
C ILE A 65 32.22 29.00 -30.19
N GLU A 66 33.23 28.33 -30.76
CA GLU A 66 34.46 28.97 -31.25
C GLU A 66 34.18 29.99 -32.37
N ARG A 67 33.22 29.69 -33.25
CA ARG A 67 32.96 30.50 -34.45
C ARG A 67 31.96 31.64 -34.25
N TRP A 68 30.99 31.49 -33.36
CA TRP A 68 29.86 32.43 -33.23
C TRP A 68 29.63 32.93 -31.80
N GLY A 69 30.46 32.49 -30.85
CA GLY A 69 30.35 32.82 -29.43
C GLY A 69 29.29 32.01 -28.70
N ALA A 70 29.49 31.83 -27.39
CA ALA A 70 28.70 30.93 -26.53
C ALA A 70 27.18 31.18 -26.59
N LYS A 71 26.76 32.46 -26.59
CA LYS A 71 25.33 32.83 -26.56
C LYS A 71 24.59 32.47 -27.85
N LYS A 72 25.24 32.60 -29.01
CA LYS A 72 24.65 32.30 -30.32
C LYS A 72 24.69 30.80 -30.61
N ALA A 73 25.80 30.15 -30.26
CA ALA A 73 25.94 28.70 -30.34
C ALA A 73 24.92 27.95 -29.48
N TRP A 74 24.66 28.42 -28.25
CA TRP A 74 23.66 27.83 -27.36
C TRP A 74 22.25 27.90 -27.95
N ARG A 75 21.86 29.06 -28.50
CA ARG A 75 20.55 29.21 -29.19
C ARG A 75 20.42 28.26 -30.38
N MET A 76 21.47 28.14 -31.19
CA MET A 76 21.49 27.21 -32.33
C MET A 76 21.39 25.75 -31.89
N ALA A 77 22.07 25.37 -30.80
CA ALA A 77 22.05 24.03 -30.27
C ALA A 77 20.69 23.62 -29.68
N VAL A 78 19.99 24.56 -29.05
CA VAL A 78 18.61 24.35 -28.57
C VAL A 78 17.65 24.19 -29.75
N LEU A 79 17.75 25.05 -30.77
CA LEU A 79 16.89 24.98 -31.96
C LEU A 79 17.12 23.71 -32.80
N SER A 80 18.37 23.21 -32.84
CA SER A 80 18.74 21.99 -33.56
C SER A 80 18.54 20.70 -32.75
N GLY A 81 17.98 20.78 -31.54
CA GLY A 81 17.65 19.60 -30.73
C GLY A 81 18.87 18.80 -30.24
N PHE A 82 20.02 19.45 -30.01
CA PHE A 82 21.25 18.76 -29.57
C PHE A 82 21.17 18.23 -28.13
N PHE A 83 20.23 18.75 -27.35
CA PHE A 83 20.00 18.40 -25.96
C PHE A 83 18.86 17.40 -25.82
N LEU A 84 19.15 16.23 -25.24
CA LEU A 84 18.15 15.27 -24.79
C LEU A 84 17.60 15.72 -23.44
N HIS A 85 16.28 15.84 -23.32
CA HIS A 85 15.68 15.97 -22.01
C HIS A 85 15.82 14.63 -21.26
N ARG A 86 16.45 14.64 -20.09
CA ARG A 86 16.54 13.48 -19.20
C ARG A 86 16.19 13.95 -17.80
N ASP A 87 15.12 13.38 -17.25
CA ASP A 87 14.81 13.47 -15.83
C ASP A 87 15.97 12.85 -15.05
N LEU A 88 16.85 13.68 -14.50
CA LEU A 88 17.88 13.18 -13.61
C LEU A 88 17.21 12.71 -12.31
N PRO A 89 17.60 11.55 -11.77
CA PRO A 89 17.16 11.13 -10.46
C PRO A 89 17.75 12.10 -9.42
N VAL A 90 16.95 13.07 -8.96
CA VAL A 90 17.24 13.83 -7.73
C VAL A 90 17.42 12.78 -6.63
N LEU A 91 18.58 12.80 -5.95
CA LEU A 91 18.79 11.96 -4.78
C LEU A 91 17.79 12.42 -3.73
N PRO A 92 16.83 11.58 -3.34
CA PRO A 92 15.81 11.99 -2.42
C PRO A 92 16.41 12.26 -1.04
N MET A 93 16.35 13.52 -0.62
CA MET A 93 16.81 13.95 0.71
C MET A 93 15.66 14.40 1.60
N MET A 94 14.41 14.38 1.12
CA MET A 94 13.26 14.74 1.94
C MET A 94 12.68 13.50 2.63
N ALA A 95 12.80 13.47 3.95
CA ALA A 95 11.99 12.60 4.78
C ALA A 95 10.52 13.07 4.67
N PHE A 96 9.60 12.15 4.38
CA PHE A 96 8.16 12.44 4.43
C PHE A 96 7.79 13.10 5.78
N ASP A 97 7.24 14.32 5.72
CA ASP A 97 6.78 15.04 6.91
C ASP A 97 5.25 15.06 6.96
N LEU A 98 4.70 14.27 7.87
CA LEU A 98 3.27 14.22 8.10
C LEU A 98 2.74 15.59 8.57
N ASN A 99 3.49 16.33 9.39
CA ASN A 99 2.99 17.58 10.00
C ASN A 99 2.87 18.74 8.99
N ALA A 100 3.46 18.58 7.80
CA ALA A 100 3.28 19.53 6.71
C ALA A 100 1.92 19.38 6.00
N MET A 101 1.18 18.30 6.27
CA MET A 101 -0.15 18.06 5.71
C MET A 101 -1.25 18.65 6.61
N SER A 102 -2.42 18.94 6.04
CA SER A 102 -3.61 19.30 6.83
C SER A 102 -4.39 18.05 7.26
N ASP A 103 -5.17 18.13 8.35
CA ASP A 103 -6.04 17.01 8.77
C ASP A 103 -7.04 16.60 7.67
N ASN A 104 -7.52 17.55 6.87
CA ASN A 104 -8.40 17.27 5.74
C ASN A 104 -7.68 16.47 4.64
N ASP A 105 -6.41 16.80 4.36
CA ASP A 105 -5.59 16.04 3.41
C ASP A 105 -5.30 14.64 3.93
N CYS A 106 -5.04 14.49 5.23
CA CYS A 106 -4.84 13.18 5.85
C CYS A 106 -6.10 12.31 5.74
N ARG A 107 -7.28 12.87 6.09
CA ARG A 107 -8.56 12.15 6.05
C ARG A 107 -8.90 11.69 4.63
N SER A 108 -8.76 12.59 3.65
CA SER A 108 -9.10 12.27 2.26
C SER A 108 -8.18 11.21 1.62
N ARG A 109 -6.95 11.06 2.12
CA ARG A 109 -5.94 10.19 1.52
C ARG A 109 -5.68 8.90 2.26
N PHE A 110 -5.78 8.93 3.58
CA PHE A 110 -5.44 7.83 4.49
C PHE A 110 -6.66 7.36 5.30
N GLY A 111 -7.76 8.13 5.31
CA GLY A 111 -8.93 7.89 6.17
C GLY A 111 -8.76 8.35 7.62
N PHE A 112 -7.52 8.61 8.06
CA PHE A 112 -7.17 9.06 9.41
C PHE A 112 -6.77 10.54 9.43
N ASP A 113 -6.92 11.18 10.59
CA ASP A 113 -6.26 12.46 10.87
C ASP A 113 -4.85 12.25 11.43
N HIS A 114 -4.15 13.34 11.77
CA HIS A 114 -2.78 13.23 12.31
C HIS A 114 -2.71 12.40 13.58
N ALA A 115 -3.71 12.52 14.45
CA ALA A 115 -3.76 11.81 15.73
C ALA A 115 -3.98 10.32 15.49
N GLY A 116 -4.89 9.95 14.59
CA GLY A 116 -5.14 8.55 14.19
C GLY A 116 -3.89 7.85 13.66
N ILE A 117 -3.13 8.51 12.78
CA ILE A 117 -1.89 7.94 12.22
C ILE A 117 -0.82 7.77 13.31
N LYS A 118 -0.64 8.78 14.16
CA LYS A 118 0.33 8.72 15.27
C LYS A 118 -0.04 7.62 16.27
N ASN A 119 -1.31 7.51 16.64
CA ASN A 119 -1.81 6.45 17.52
C ASN A 119 -1.59 5.07 16.92
N LEU A 120 -1.86 4.88 15.63
CA LEU A 120 -1.65 3.62 14.94
C LEU A 120 -0.17 3.18 15.00
N VAL A 121 0.76 4.09 14.74
CA VAL A 121 2.21 3.81 14.81
C VAL A 121 2.64 3.41 16.22
N VAL A 122 2.13 4.10 17.24
CA VAL A 122 2.44 3.83 18.65
C VAL A 122 1.86 2.50 19.10
N LEU A 123 0.59 2.23 18.80
CA LEU A 123 -0.12 1.02 19.24
C LEU A 123 0.37 -0.24 18.53
N LEU A 124 0.78 -0.14 17.27
CA LEU A 124 1.46 -1.23 16.56
C LEU A 124 2.89 -1.46 17.03
N GLN A 125 3.41 -0.59 17.91
CA GLN A 125 4.78 -0.61 18.43
C GLN A 125 5.85 -0.62 17.33
N LEU A 126 5.62 0.13 16.26
CA LEU A 126 6.57 0.21 15.16
C LEU A 126 7.84 0.99 15.60
N PRO A 127 9.05 0.49 15.29
CA PRO A 127 10.28 1.24 15.50
C PRO A 127 10.25 2.56 14.73
N ALA A 128 10.78 3.64 15.33
CA ALA A 128 10.77 4.96 14.71
C ALA A 128 11.40 4.97 13.31
N VAL A 129 12.42 4.15 13.08
CA VAL A 129 13.08 3.95 11.79
C VAL A 129 13.06 2.47 11.43
N LEU A 130 12.57 2.17 10.24
CA LEU A 130 12.53 0.84 9.64
C LEU A 130 13.51 0.79 8.46
N THR A 131 13.96 -0.42 8.13
CA THR A 131 14.86 -0.66 6.99
C THR A 131 14.32 -1.81 6.18
N THR A 132 14.24 -1.66 4.85
CA THR A 132 13.83 -2.77 3.99
C THR A 132 14.89 -3.89 4.02
N PRO A 133 14.51 -5.16 3.84
CA PRO A 133 15.45 -6.27 3.78
C PRO A 133 16.61 -6.06 2.77
N ALA A 134 17.75 -6.69 3.06
CA ALA A 134 18.91 -6.71 2.16
C ALA A 134 18.56 -7.28 0.78
N PRO A 135 19.23 -6.85 -0.32
CA PRO A 135 20.48 -6.09 -0.35
C PRO A 135 20.33 -4.56 -0.41
N HIS A 136 19.12 -4.01 -0.54
CA HIS A 136 18.95 -2.58 -0.81
C HIS A 136 18.95 -1.71 0.46
N GLY A 137 18.34 -2.16 1.55
CA GLY A 137 18.42 -1.47 2.83
C GLY A 137 17.87 -0.03 2.84
N ASP A 138 16.75 0.23 2.15
CA ASP A 138 16.12 1.55 2.17
C ASP A 138 15.63 1.87 3.60
N ARG A 139 16.11 2.98 4.17
CA ARG A 139 15.70 3.47 5.49
C ARG A 139 14.50 4.40 5.36
N PHE A 140 13.50 4.23 6.21
CA PHE A 140 12.28 5.05 6.21
C PHE A 140 11.69 5.15 7.63
N SER A 141 10.85 6.16 7.88
CA SER A 141 10.19 6.31 9.18
C SER A 141 8.95 5.42 9.28
N ALA A 142 8.55 5.00 10.50
CA ALA A 142 7.31 4.23 10.67
C ALA A 142 6.07 5.00 10.16
N VAL A 143 6.04 6.32 10.38
CA VAL A 143 4.96 7.19 9.91
C VAL A 143 4.91 7.20 8.38
N GLU A 144 6.06 7.35 7.72
CA GLU A 144 6.17 7.29 6.26
C GLU A 144 5.69 5.94 5.71
N GLY A 145 6.09 4.83 6.35
CA GLY A 145 5.70 3.48 5.95
C GLY A 145 4.19 3.25 6.05
N ILE A 146 3.58 3.64 7.18
CA ILE A 146 2.12 3.52 7.38
C ILE A 146 1.36 4.42 6.41
N CYS A 147 1.79 5.68 6.23
CA CYS A 147 1.16 6.58 5.29
C CYS A 147 1.24 6.03 3.87
N LEU A 148 2.42 5.56 3.44
CA LEU A 148 2.58 4.95 2.12
C LEU A 148 1.67 3.73 1.93
N LEU A 149 1.58 2.85 2.93
CA LEU A 149 0.71 1.69 2.88
C LEU A 149 -0.78 2.09 2.76
N LEU A 150 -1.25 3.02 3.60
CA LEU A 150 -2.63 3.53 3.53
C LEU A 150 -2.92 4.24 2.21
N ASP A 151 -1.96 5.03 1.70
CA ASP A 151 -2.05 5.74 0.42
C ASP A 151 -2.24 4.75 -0.74
N ARG A 152 -1.51 3.63 -0.70
CA ARG A 152 -1.58 2.53 -1.67
C ARG A 152 -2.90 1.75 -1.60
N LEU A 153 -3.45 1.57 -0.41
CA LEU A 153 -4.73 0.87 -0.20
C LEU A 153 -5.95 1.78 -0.47
N SER A 154 -5.80 3.09 -0.32
CA SER A 154 -6.90 4.04 -0.49
C SER A 154 -7.27 4.26 -1.95
N TYR A 155 -6.29 4.24 -2.87
CA TYR A 155 -6.56 4.42 -4.30
C TYR A 155 -5.44 3.82 -5.18
N PRO A 156 -5.76 3.29 -6.38
CA PRO A 156 -4.80 2.75 -7.34
C PRO A 156 -3.92 3.82 -8.03
N ARG A 157 -3.11 4.56 -7.24
CA ARG A 157 -2.13 5.54 -7.73
C ARG A 157 -0.89 4.85 -8.31
N SER A 158 -0.28 5.45 -9.34
CA SER A 158 1.00 4.94 -9.84
C SER A 158 2.13 5.28 -8.87
N LEU A 159 3.20 4.47 -8.85
CA LEU A 159 4.40 4.77 -8.05
C LEU A 159 5.08 6.07 -8.52
N LEU A 160 4.86 6.47 -9.77
CA LEU A 160 5.36 7.72 -10.32
C LEU A 160 4.65 8.93 -9.71
N ASP A 161 3.33 8.83 -9.49
CA ASP A 161 2.56 9.89 -8.83
C ASP A 161 2.98 10.03 -7.36
N LEU A 162 3.26 8.90 -6.70
CA LEU A 162 3.70 8.88 -5.31
C LEU A 162 5.13 9.43 -5.13
N ARG A 163 5.98 9.34 -6.15
CA ARG A 163 7.34 9.90 -6.13
C ARG A 163 7.36 11.38 -5.77
N GLN A 164 6.41 12.17 -6.27
CA GLN A 164 6.37 13.61 -6.01
C GLN A 164 6.18 13.95 -4.52
N ARG A 165 5.54 13.05 -3.76
CA ARG A 165 5.17 13.28 -2.37
C ARG A 165 6.16 12.69 -1.38
N TYR A 166 6.51 11.43 -1.62
CA TYR A 166 7.42 10.71 -0.75
C TYR A 166 8.88 11.01 -1.09
N ASP A 167 9.12 11.77 -2.18
CA ASP A 167 10.44 12.05 -2.73
C ASP A 167 11.27 10.77 -2.70
N ARG A 168 10.85 9.73 -3.42
CA ARG A 168 11.58 8.45 -3.46
C ARG A 168 11.46 7.81 -4.82
N PHE A 169 12.47 7.03 -5.18
CA PHE A 169 12.40 6.25 -6.41
C PHE A 169 11.23 5.26 -6.36
N PRO A 170 10.53 5.04 -7.49
CA PRO A 170 9.44 4.06 -7.57
C PRO A 170 9.84 2.67 -7.05
N SER A 171 11.09 2.26 -7.29
CA SER A 171 11.62 1.00 -6.79
C SER A 171 11.71 0.95 -5.25
N ALA A 172 12.16 2.04 -4.61
CA ALA A 172 12.18 2.15 -3.15
C ALA A 172 10.76 2.17 -2.57
N LEU A 173 9.84 2.92 -3.18
CA LEU A 173 8.43 2.94 -2.75
C LEU A 173 7.78 1.55 -2.82
N SER A 174 8.06 0.78 -3.87
CA SER A 174 7.60 -0.60 -4.00
C SER A 174 8.13 -1.47 -2.87
N ARG A 175 9.45 -1.42 -2.60
CA ARG A 175 10.08 -2.22 -1.53
C ARG A 175 9.59 -1.86 -0.15
N ILE A 176 9.43 -0.57 0.14
CA ILE A 176 8.88 -0.09 1.42
C ILE A 176 7.43 -0.57 1.57
N THR A 177 6.60 -0.45 0.52
CA THR A 177 5.21 -0.94 0.53
C THR A 177 5.17 -2.44 0.84
N THR A 178 5.97 -3.25 0.15
CA THR A 178 6.04 -4.70 0.38
C THR A 178 6.50 -5.03 1.81
N CYS A 179 7.54 -4.35 2.30
CA CYS A 179 8.02 -4.50 3.67
C CYS A 179 6.91 -4.21 4.69
N MET A 180 6.20 -3.10 4.53
CA MET A 180 5.09 -2.72 5.41
C MET A 180 3.92 -3.70 5.33
N VAL A 181 3.58 -4.22 4.14
CA VAL A 181 2.57 -5.27 3.99
C VAL A 181 2.94 -6.49 4.81
N HIS A 182 4.19 -6.96 4.74
CA HIS A 182 4.63 -8.13 5.50
C HIS A 182 4.58 -7.90 7.02
N LEU A 183 5.11 -6.76 7.49
CA LEU A 183 5.16 -6.41 8.90
C LEU A 183 3.76 -6.26 9.52
N VAL A 184 2.92 -5.42 8.91
CA VAL A 184 1.58 -5.12 9.44
C VAL A 184 0.67 -6.34 9.32
N LEU A 185 0.72 -7.08 8.20
CA LEU A 185 -0.09 -8.29 8.07
C LEU A 185 0.37 -9.35 9.05
N GLY A 186 1.69 -9.51 9.27
CA GLY A 186 2.23 -10.43 10.27
C GLY A 186 1.62 -10.21 11.66
N ALA A 187 1.55 -8.95 12.09
CA ALA A 187 0.93 -8.58 13.35
C ALA A 187 -0.61 -8.71 13.34
N ALA A 188 -1.26 -8.28 12.26
CA ALA A 188 -2.73 -8.25 12.16
C ALA A 188 -3.37 -9.64 11.97
N LYS A 189 -2.61 -10.65 11.52
CA LYS A 189 -3.12 -12.01 11.26
C LYS A 189 -3.87 -12.59 12.46
N SER A 190 -3.35 -12.43 13.67
CA SER A 190 -3.98 -12.96 14.90
C SER A 190 -5.30 -12.28 15.27
N GLN A 191 -5.56 -11.09 14.72
CA GLN A 191 -6.79 -10.33 14.98
C GLN A 191 -7.90 -10.60 13.96
N ILE A 192 -7.56 -11.02 12.73
CA ILE A 192 -8.51 -11.10 11.60
C ILE A 192 -8.68 -12.53 11.08
N LEU A 193 -7.69 -13.40 11.28
CA LEU A 193 -7.83 -14.84 11.03
C LEU A 193 -8.23 -15.51 12.35
N PHE A 194 -8.95 -16.63 12.28
CA PHE A 194 -9.32 -17.40 13.47
C PHE A 194 -8.06 -17.71 14.25
N SER A 195 -7.89 -17.02 15.37
CA SER A 195 -6.87 -17.28 16.35
C SER A 195 -7.52 -17.99 17.53
N ASP A 196 -6.77 -18.88 18.18
CA ASP A 196 -7.16 -19.54 19.43
C ASP A 196 -7.49 -18.52 20.56
N THR A 197 -7.31 -17.23 20.32
CA THR A 197 -7.62 -16.09 21.20
C THR A 197 -8.99 -15.43 20.98
N SER A 198 -9.81 -15.94 20.04
CA SER A 198 -11.16 -15.42 19.75
C SER A 198 -12.21 -15.95 20.73
N THR A 199 -12.14 -15.57 22.01
CA THR A 199 -13.15 -15.95 23.01
C THR A 199 -14.44 -15.15 22.82
N PRO A 200 -15.63 -15.69 23.16
CA PRO A 200 -16.91 -14.97 23.01
C PRO A 200 -17.01 -13.69 23.81
N THR A 201 -16.22 -13.56 24.88
CA THR A 201 -16.06 -12.34 25.68
C THR A 201 -15.43 -11.20 24.85
N ARG A 202 -14.55 -11.51 23.88
CA ARG A 202 -14.10 -10.54 22.87
C ARG A 202 -15.17 -10.27 21.81
N MET A 203 -16.22 -11.08 21.62
CA MET A 203 -17.20 -10.82 20.55
C MET A 203 -18.28 -9.78 20.93
N GLU A 204 -18.59 -9.62 22.23
CA GLU A 204 -19.61 -8.67 22.71
C GLU A 204 -19.28 -7.19 22.41
N PRO A 205 -18.05 -6.68 22.59
CA PRO A 205 -17.72 -5.32 22.18
C PRO A 205 -17.56 -5.17 20.66
N TYR A 206 -17.38 -6.26 19.92
CA TYR A 206 -17.00 -6.26 18.49
C TYR A 206 -18.19 -6.39 17.54
N VAL A 207 -19.41 -6.03 17.98
CA VAL A 207 -20.69 -6.14 17.23
C VAL A 207 -20.67 -5.50 15.81
N ARG A 208 -19.58 -4.83 15.43
CA ARG A 208 -19.51 -3.83 14.35
C ARG A 208 -18.18 -3.85 13.61
N LEU A 209 -17.30 -4.79 13.95
CA LEU A 209 -16.01 -5.02 13.33
C LEU A 209 -16.07 -6.32 12.54
N ILE A 210 -15.23 -6.42 11.51
CA ILE A 210 -15.02 -7.69 10.83
C ILE A 210 -14.05 -8.48 11.69
N VAL A 211 -14.57 -9.44 12.45
CA VAL A 211 -13.83 -10.24 13.43
C VAL A 211 -13.08 -11.40 12.77
N HIS A 212 -13.57 -11.87 11.62
CA HIS A 212 -12.93 -12.97 10.92
C HIS A 212 -13.04 -12.86 9.40
N CYS A 213 -11.93 -13.12 8.71
CA CYS A 213 -11.88 -13.40 7.28
C CYS A 213 -11.23 -14.76 7.03
N TYR A 214 -11.90 -15.64 6.29
CA TYR A 214 -11.24 -16.85 5.80
C TYR A 214 -10.31 -16.50 4.63
N ARG A 215 -9.31 -17.36 4.38
CA ARG A 215 -8.36 -17.22 3.27
C ARG A 215 -9.08 -17.16 1.92
N CYS A 216 -8.43 -16.56 0.93
CA CYS A 216 -8.97 -16.50 -0.43
C CYS A 216 -9.15 -17.92 -1.00
N ALA A 217 -10.26 -18.14 -1.68
CA ALA A 217 -10.59 -19.37 -2.39
C ALA A 217 -10.96 -19.06 -3.84
N ASP A 218 -10.80 -20.06 -4.72
CA ASP A 218 -11.25 -19.96 -6.11
C ASP A 218 -12.76 -19.68 -6.17
N GLY A 219 -13.15 -18.62 -6.86
CA GLY A 219 -14.55 -18.18 -6.99
C GLY A 219 -15.46 -19.18 -7.72
N ARG A 220 -14.90 -20.19 -8.41
CA ARG A 220 -15.69 -21.31 -8.96
C ARG A 220 -16.20 -22.26 -7.86
N ARG A 221 -15.62 -22.21 -6.66
CA ARG A 221 -16.05 -23.04 -5.54
C ARG A 221 -17.24 -22.37 -4.86
N VAL A 222 -18.31 -23.14 -4.67
CA VAL A 222 -19.54 -22.67 -4.02
C VAL A 222 -19.27 -22.30 -2.55
N ASP A 223 -20.03 -21.36 -1.98
CA ASP A 223 -19.91 -20.89 -0.60
C ASP A 223 -19.85 -22.03 0.43
N GLY A 224 -20.58 -23.13 0.20
CA GLY A 224 -20.54 -24.31 1.06
C GLY A 224 -19.15 -24.98 1.14
N TYR A 225 -18.32 -24.84 0.10
CA TYR A 225 -16.91 -25.24 0.15
C TYR A 225 -16.12 -24.36 1.12
N ILE A 226 -16.28 -23.03 1.03
CA ILE A 226 -15.60 -22.06 1.90
C ILE A 226 -15.97 -22.32 3.37
N LEU A 227 -17.24 -22.56 3.66
CA LEU A 227 -17.69 -22.89 5.02
C LEU A 227 -17.03 -24.16 5.57
N ARG A 228 -16.91 -25.22 4.75
CA ARG A 228 -16.23 -26.45 5.17
C ARG A 228 -14.73 -26.25 5.34
N ALA A 229 -14.09 -25.57 4.38
CA ALA A 229 -12.64 -25.35 4.38
C ALA A 229 -12.17 -24.43 5.52
N SER A 230 -13.01 -23.46 5.91
CA SER A 230 -12.75 -22.57 7.05
C SER A 230 -12.82 -23.24 8.41
N ASN A 231 -13.37 -24.45 8.51
CA ASN A 231 -13.61 -25.14 9.76
C ASN A 231 -14.49 -24.35 10.77
N LEU A 232 -15.22 -23.33 10.29
CA LEU A 232 -16.03 -22.42 11.11
C LEU A 232 -17.06 -23.19 11.93
N LEU A 233 -17.77 -24.15 11.34
CA LEU A 233 -18.77 -24.93 12.06
C LEU A 233 -18.17 -25.75 13.21
N ALA A 234 -16.97 -26.31 13.03
CA ALA A 234 -16.31 -27.06 14.11
C ALA A 234 -15.86 -26.12 15.23
N PHE A 235 -15.32 -24.94 14.88
CA PHE A 235 -14.97 -23.91 15.85
C PHE A 235 -16.18 -23.43 16.66
N LEU A 236 -17.32 -23.15 16.01
CA LEU A 236 -18.54 -22.72 16.71
C LEU A 236 -19.09 -23.81 17.63
N ASN A 237 -19.07 -25.08 17.21
CA ASN A 237 -19.53 -26.20 18.04
C ASN A 237 -18.57 -26.51 19.21
N GLY A 238 -17.27 -26.27 19.03
CA GLY A 238 -16.26 -26.52 20.06
C GLY A 238 -16.21 -25.47 21.17
N ASN A 239 -16.68 -24.24 20.90
CA ASN A 239 -16.69 -23.16 21.87
C ASN A 239 -17.90 -23.26 22.81
N ARG A 240 -17.65 -23.79 24.02
CA ARG A 240 -18.68 -23.90 25.07
C ARG A 240 -19.32 -22.56 25.39
N ASP A 241 -18.56 -21.47 25.40
CA ASP A 241 -19.11 -20.13 25.66
C ASP A 241 -20.09 -19.65 24.58
N ILE A 242 -19.91 -20.02 23.30
CA ILE A 242 -20.87 -19.70 22.22
C ILE A 242 -22.13 -20.55 22.37
N VAL A 243 -21.93 -21.85 22.61
CA VAL A 243 -23.01 -22.85 22.70
C VAL A 243 -23.82 -22.69 24.00
N GLN A 244 -23.18 -22.30 25.10
CA GLN A 244 -23.78 -22.13 26.42
C GLN A 244 -24.35 -20.71 26.63
N ASN A 245 -23.82 -19.67 25.96
CA ASN A 245 -24.39 -18.31 25.95
C ASN A 245 -25.33 -18.03 24.77
N ARG A 246 -26.11 -19.03 24.32
CA ARG A 246 -27.30 -18.94 23.42
C ARG A 246 -27.22 -17.97 22.21
N ASN A 247 -26.04 -17.72 21.67
CA ASN A 247 -25.85 -16.92 20.46
C ASN A 247 -25.73 -17.85 19.26
N VAL A 248 -26.31 -17.44 18.13
CA VAL A 248 -26.24 -18.19 16.85
C VAL A 248 -25.67 -17.29 15.77
N VAL A 249 -24.86 -17.87 14.88
CA VAL A 249 -24.37 -17.14 13.71
C VAL A 249 -25.46 -17.08 12.67
N PHE A 250 -25.82 -15.88 12.23
CA PHE A 250 -26.75 -15.72 11.12
C PHE A 250 -26.02 -15.82 9.79
N GLY A 251 -26.25 -16.90 9.05
CA GLY A 251 -25.62 -17.15 7.75
C GLY A 251 -26.46 -16.65 6.57
N ASP A 252 -25.81 -16.39 5.44
CA ASP A 252 -26.51 -16.27 4.17
C ASP A 252 -27.33 -17.54 3.86
N SER A 253 -28.36 -17.37 3.05
CA SER A 253 -29.30 -18.42 2.70
C SER A 253 -28.65 -19.68 2.09
N ALA A 254 -27.46 -19.57 1.49
CA ALA A 254 -26.70 -20.70 0.94
C ALA A 254 -26.11 -21.63 2.01
N TYR A 255 -26.03 -21.20 3.26
CA TYR A 255 -25.44 -21.96 4.37
C TYR A 255 -26.46 -22.89 5.07
N PRO A 256 -25.98 -23.94 5.77
CA PRO A 256 -26.85 -24.86 6.50
C PRO A 256 -27.54 -24.18 7.68
N ASN A 257 -28.71 -24.70 8.04
CA ASN A 257 -29.47 -24.29 9.22
C ASN A 257 -29.35 -25.38 10.30
N ASN A 258 -28.66 -25.08 11.40
CA ASN A 258 -28.35 -26.00 12.50
C ASN A 258 -28.28 -25.24 13.85
N ASN A 259 -27.85 -25.93 14.92
CA ASN A 259 -27.85 -25.36 16.28
C ASN A 259 -26.86 -24.21 16.51
N VAL A 260 -25.87 -24.02 15.63
CA VAL A 260 -24.85 -22.96 15.77
C VAL A 260 -24.92 -21.90 14.66
N MET A 261 -25.60 -22.22 13.55
CA MET A 261 -25.78 -21.34 12.39
C MET A 261 -27.22 -21.39 11.90
N VAL A 262 -27.88 -20.23 11.86
CA VAL A 262 -29.26 -20.08 11.40
C VAL A 262 -29.30 -19.27 10.12
N THR A 263 -30.12 -19.68 9.16
CA THR A 263 -30.32 -18.99 7.89
C THR A 263 -31.80 -18.66 7.67
N MET A 264 -32.08 -17.83 6.66
CA MET A 264 -33.46 -17.53 6.27
C MET A 264 -34.23 -18.82 5.94
N PHE A 265 -35.42 -18.99 6.51
CA PHE A 265 -36.26 -20.15 6.20
C PHE A 265 -36.75 -20.08 4.75
N ARG A 266 -36.66 -21.20 4.02
CA ARG A 266 -37.06 -21.31 2.61
C ARG A 266 -38.35 -22.12 2.49
N GLY A 267 -39.27 -21.71 1.61
CA GLY A 267 -40.50 -22.45 1.33
C GLY A 267 -41.60 -21.57 0.73
N ARG A 268 -42.53 -22.19 -0.02
CA ARG A 268 -43.64 -21.47 -0.66
C ARG A 268 -44.72 -21.03 0.33
N ASN A 269 -45.00 -21.88 1.33
CA ASN A 269 -45.97 -21.62 2.40
C ASN A 269 -45.25 -21.66 3.76
N LEU A 270 -44.52 -20.59 4.07
CA LEU A 270 -43.84 -20.47 5.37
C LEU A 270 -44.87 -20.20 6.48
N PRO A 271 -44.75 -20.85 7.65
CA PRO A 271 -45.52 -20.50 8.83
C PRO A 271 -45.36 -19.01 9.18
N ALA A 272 -46.39 -18.41 9.78
CA ALA A 272 -46.39 -16.99 10.14
C ALA A 272 -45.17 -16.57 10.97
N TRP A 273 -44.74 -17.42 11.92
CA TRP A 273 -43.55 -17.17 12.75
C TRP A 273 -42.25 -17.14 11.93
N ALA A 274 -42.10 -18.01 10.93
CA ALA A 274 -40.92 -18.09 10.08
C ALA A 274 -40.84 -16.90 9.11
N SER A 275 -41.99 -16.48 8.58
CA SER A 275 -42.11 -15.26 7.79
C SER A 275 -41.76 -14.01 8.61
N ALA A 276 -42.26 -13.93 9.85
CA ALA A 276 -41.93 -12.85 10.76
C ALA A 276 -40.43 -12.82 11.13
N PHE A 277 -39.81 -13.98 11.35
CA PHE A 277 -38.37 -14.11 11.54
C PHE A 277 -37.58 -13.60 10.34
N ASN A 278 -37.89 -14.10 9.13
CA ASN A 278 -37.25 -13.68 7.89
C ASN A 278 -37.36 -12.17 7.68
N LYS A 279 -38.53 -11.57 7.94
CA LYS A 279 -38.72 -10.11 7.82
C LYS A 279 -37.83 -9.31 8.76
N ARG A 280 -37.57 -9.80 9.99
CA ARG A 280 -36.66 -9.17 10.95
C ARG A 280 -35.21 -9.34 10.51
N MET A 281 -34.81 -10.55 10.14
CA MET A 281 -33.43 -10.86 9.78
C MET A 281 -33.00 -10.27 8.44
N ALA A 282 -33.94 -10.06 7.50
CA ALA A 282 -33.65 -9.35 6.25
C ALA A 282 -33.08 -7.94 6.51
N LYS A 283 -33.57 -7.24 7.55
CA LYS A 283 -33.02 -5.92 7.94
C LYS A 283 -31.61 -6.02 8.51
N VAL A 284 -31.37 -7.04 9.34
CA VAL A 284 -30.05 -7.29 9.96
C VAL A 284 -29.01 -7.65 8.90
N ARG A 285 -29.40 -8.43 7.88
CA ARG A 285 -28.54 -8.83 6.77
C ARG A 285 -27.97 -7.63 6.00
N VAL A 286 -28.76 -6.58 5.79
CA VAL A 286 -28.31 -5.36 5.07
C VAL A 286 -27.09 -4.74 5.75
N ASN A 287 -26.95 -4.87 7.07
CA ASN A 287 -25.81 -4.32 7.81
C ASN A 287 -24.49 -5.03 7.46
N VAL A 288 -24.55 -6.30 7.05
CA VAL A 288 -23.36 -7.03 6.57
C VAL A 288 -22.88 -6.43 5.25
N GLU A 289 -23.81 -6.10 4.35
CA GLU A 289 -23.50 -5.43 3.08
C GLU A 289 -22.90 -4.03 3.31
N TRP A 290 -23.38 -3.30 4.32
CA TRP A 290 -22.75 -2.05 4.76
C TRP A 290 -21.31 -2.25 5.24
N GLY A 291 -21.00 -3.35 5.93
CA GLY A 291 -19.65 -3.67 6.36
C GLY A 291 -18.69 -3.89 5.19
N TYR A 292 -19.12 -4.67 4.19
CA TYR A 292 -18.35 -4.84 2.95
C TYR A 292 -18.18 -3.52 2.18
N ALA A 293 -19.25 -2.73 2.06
CA ALA A 293 -19.20 -1.43 1.41
C ALA A 293 -18.26 -0.46 2.14
N GLN A 294 -18.18 -0.53 3.47
CA GLN A 294 -17.27 0.32 4.24
C GLN A 294 -15.80 0.02 3.91
N VAL A 295 -15.44 -1.25 3.71
CA VAL A 295 -14.07 -1.64 3.30
C VAL A 295 -13.74 -1.07 1.91
N THR A 296 -14.63 -1.22 0.94
CA THR A 296 -14.39 -0.74 -0.43
C THR A 296 -14.45 0.79 -0.53
N GLN A 297 -15.27 1.47 0.27
CA GLN A 297 -15.33 2.94 0.32
C GLN A 297 -14.09 3.55 0.96
N ASN A 298 -13.62 2.98 2.08
CA ASN A 298 -12.45 3.49 2.78
C ASN A 298 -11.17 3.21 1.99
N LEU A 299 -11.07 2.02 1.39
CA LEU A 299 -9.86 1.51 0.75
C LEU A 299 -10.16 1.01 -0.66
N ALA A 300 -10.47 1.95 -1.55
CA ALA A 300 -10.97 1.66 -2.90
C ALA A 300 -10.03 0.82 -3.78
N PHE A 301 -8.77 0.62 -3.38
CA PHE A 301 -7.87 -0.27 -4.09
C PHE A 301 -8.41 -1.71 -4.20
N VAL A 302 -9.17 -2.19 -3.20
CA VAL A 302 -9.74 -3.56 -3.23
C VAL A 302 -10.86 -3.75 -4.26
N ASP A 303 -11.45 -2.66 -4.76
CA ASP A 303 -12.53 -2.69 -5.76
C ASP A 303 -11.99 -2.50 -7.19
N TRP A 304 -10.68 -2.29 -7.33
CA TRP A 304 -10.03 -2.04 -8.62
C TRP A 304 -9.53 -3.32 -9.29
N ASP A 305 -10.46 -4.11 -9.82
CA ASP A 305 -10.26 -5.42 -10.46
C ASP A 305 -9.14 -5.44 -11.53
N ARG A 306 -8.97 -4.35 -12.30
CA ARG A 306 -7.97 -4.24 -13.37
C ARG A 306 -6.53 -4.36 -12.88
N GLN A 307 -6.23 -3.94 -11.64
CA GLN A 307 -4.89 -4.08 -11.03
C GLN A 307 -4.78 -5.27 -10.09
N LEU A 308 -5.89 -5.78 -9.55
CA LEU A 308 -5.91 -6.94 -8.66
C LEU A 308 -5.81 -8.24 -9.45
N ARG A 309 -4.59 -8.56 -9.88
CA ARG A 309 -4.28 -9.79 -10.60
C ARG A 309 -3.61 -10.80 -9.68
N ILE A 310 -4.21 -11.99 -9.61
CA ILE A 310 -3.61 -13.15 -8.95
C ILE A 310 -2.23 -13.41 -9.59
N GLU A 311 -1.25 -13.84 -8.79
CA GLU A 311 0.17 -14.03 -9.16
C GLU A 311 0.97 -12.76 -9.43
N SER A 312 0.33 -11.62 -9.72
CA SER A 312 1.03 -10.33 -9.89
C SER A 312 1.06 -9.49 -8.62
N MET A 313 0.07 -9.67 -7.74
CA MET A 313 -0.05 -8.96 -6.48
C MET A 313 -0.58 -9.87 -5.37
N PRO A 314 -0.26 -9.59 -4.09
CA PRO A 314 -0.76 -10.37 -2.97
C PRO A 314 -2.20 -9.95 -2.63
N VAL A 315 -3.16 -10.34 -3.48
CA VAL A 315 -4.58 -9.95 -3.37
C VAL A 315 -5.17 -10.29 -2.00
N GLU A 316 -4.88 -11.47 -1.47
CA GLU A 316 -5.31 -11.90 -0.12
C GLU A 316 -4.78 -10.95 0.98
N ALA A 317 -3.50 -10.59 0.92
CA ALA A 317 -2.89 -9.69 1.90
C ALA A 317 -3.53 -8.30 1.87
N ILE A 318 -3.80 -7.79 0.67
CA ILE A 318 -4.41 -6.47 0.46
C ILE A 318 -5.83 -6.45 1.02
N TRP A 319 -6.61 -7.51 0.80
CA TRP A 319 -7.94 -7.64 1.40
C TRP A 319 -7.89 -7.66 2.93
N LEU A 320 -7.04 -8.53 3.51
CA LEU A 320 -6.92 -8.66 4.97
C LEU A 320 -6.45 -7.36 5.63
N LEU A 321 -5.48 -6.66 5.02
CA LEU A 321 -5.05 -5.35 5.50
C LEU A 321 -6.15 -4.30 5.36
N SER A 322 -6.96 -4.37 4.31
CA SER A 322 -8.05 -3.41 4.13
C SER A 322 -9.14 -3.59 5.18
N VAL A 323 -9.44 -4.84 5.53
CA VAL A 323 -10.30 -5.18 6.66
C VAL A 323 -9.70 -4.68 7.98
N PHE A 324 -8.42 -4.93 8.22
CA PHE A 324 -7.70 -4.46 9.41
C PHE A 324 -7.84 -2.96 9.60
N PHE A 325 -7.47 -2.18 8.58
CA PHE A 325 -7.48 -0.73 8.67
C PHE A 325 -8.90 -0.17 8.71
N THR A 326 -9.88 -0.84 8.11
CA THR A 326 -11.30 -0.46 8.25
C THR A 326 -11.79 -0.63 9.70
N ASN A 327 -11.36 -1.69 10.38
CA ASN A 327 -11.63 -1.86 11.81
C ASN A 327 -10.94 -0.74 12.62
N CYS A 328 -9.65 -0.46 12.36
CA CYS A 328 -8.92 0.64 13.02
C CYS A 328 -9.59 2.00 12.79
N LEU A 329 -10.05 2.29 11.58
CA LEU A 329 -10.81 3.52 11.25
C LEU A 329 -12.11 3.59 12.05
N THR A 330 -12.82 2.47 12.14
CA THR A 330 -14.08 2.39 12.91
C THR A 330 -13.83 2.64 14.40
N CYS A 331 -12.77 2.07 14.98
CA CYS A 331 -12.38 2.31 16.36
C CYS A 331 -11.92 3.77 16.59
N HIS A 332 -11.22 4.37 15.63
CA HIS A 332 -10.74 5.75 15.72
C HIS A 332 -11.87 6.77 15.74
N TRP A 333 -12.79 6.67 14.77
CA TRP A 333 -13.91 7.61 14.65
C TRP A 333 -15.01 7.33 15.68
N GLY A 334 -15.00 6.15 16.30
CA GLY A 334 -15.96 5.73 17.32
C GLY A 334 -17.39 5.57 16.80
N ARG A 335 -17.60 5.73 15.48
CA ARG A 335 -18.90 5.64 14.81
C ARG A 335 -18.75 5.15 13.37
N ASN A 336 -19.64 4.26 12.97
CA ASN A 336 -19.95 3.90 11.58
C ASN A 336 -21.48 3.75 11.40
N GLN A 337 -21.96 3.60 10.16
CA GLN A 337 -23.40 3.45 9.87
C GLN A 337 -24.04 2.26 10.60
N ILE A 338 -23.28 1.16 10.76
CA ILE A 338 -23.68 -0.01 11.53
C ILE A 338 -23.83 0.37 13.02
N SER A 339 -22.99 1.29 13.49
CA SER A 339 -23.00 1.76 14.87
C SER A 339 -24.24 2.56 15.25
N ASP A 340 -24.72 3.37 14.32
CA ASP A 340 -25.93 4.15 14.56
C ASP A 340 -27.17 3.24 14.53
N TYR A 341 -27.19 2.23 13.65
CA TYR A 341 -28.32 1.32 13.51
C TYR A 341 -28.59 0.48 14.78
N PHE A 342 -27.53 -0.05 15.40
CA PHE A 342 -27.66 -0.90 16.59
C PHE A 342 -27.40 -0.16 17.92
N ASN A 343 -27.21 1.16 17.91
CA ASN A 343 -26.99 2.00 19.10
C ASN A 343 -25.97 1.46 20.13
N SER A 344 -24.78 1.07 19.68
CA SER A 344 -23.63 0.71 20.53
C SER A 344 -22.34 1.16 19.86
N PHE A 345 -21.32 1.41 20.69
CA PHE A 345 -20.06 1.98 20.24
C PHE A 345 -19.03 0.87 20.00
N PRO A 346 -18.14 1.01 18.99
CA PRO A 346 -17.01 0.11 18.81
C PRO A 346 -16.01 0.25 19.98
N PRO A 347 -15.13 -0.75 20.20
CA PRO A 347 -14.04 -0.61 21.14
C PRO A 347 -13.10 0.53 20.73
N THR A 348 -12.32 1.02 21.68
CA THR A 348 -11.24 1.95 21.39
C THR A 348 -10.17 1.30 20.52
N MET A 349 -9.34 2.10 19.85
CA MET A 349 -8.23 1.57 19.06
C MET A 349 -7.23 0.81 19.94
N GLU A 350 -7.04 1.24 21.18
CA GLU A 350 -6.16 0.59 22.17
C GLU A 350 -6.67 -0.81 22.52
N GLU A 351 -7.96 -0.94 22.85
CA GLU A 351 -8.58 -2.24 23.13
C GLU A 351 -8.56 -3.18 21.91
N TYR A 352 -8.76 -2.64 20.71
CA TYR A 352 -8.73 -3.44 19.48
C TYR A 352 -7.31 -3.95 19.16
N LEU A 353 -6.30 -3.10 19.33
CA LEU A 353 -4.90 -3.42 19.03
C LEU A 353 -4.16 -4.08 20.20
N ASP A 354 -4.84 -4.37 21.31
CA ASP A 354 -4.22 -5.05 22.45
C ASP A 354 -3.69 -6.44 22.05
N GLY A 355 -2.41 -6.66 22.35
CA GLY A 355 -1.64 -7.84 21.95
C GLY A 355 -1.21 -7.89 20.47
N VAL A 356 -1.40 -6.81 19.69
CA VAL A 356 -0.93 -6.70 18.30
C VAL A 356 0.43 -6.01 18.28
N HIS A 357 1.48 -6.78 18.05
CA HIS A 357 2.84 -6.25 18.01
C HIS A 357 3.53 -6.63 16.71
N VAL A 358 4.12 -5.64 16.05
CA VAL A 358 4.92 -5.87 14.85
C VAL A 358 6.29 -6.36 15.28
N ASN A 359 6.63 -7.60 14.89
CA ASN A 359 7.98 -8.11 15.04
C ASN A 359 8.82 -7.74 13.80
N VAL A 360 10.00 -7.17 14.03
CA VAL A 360 10.92 -6.64 13.00
C VAL A 360 12.18 -7.50 12.85
N ASP A 361 12.23 -8.65 13.55
CA ASP A 361 13.34 -9.62 13.51
C ASP A 361 13.63 -10.23 12.12
#